data_AF-A0A239CGH1-F1
#
_entry.id   AF-A0A239CGH1-F1
#
_cell.length_a   1.000
_cell.length_b   1.000
_cell.length_c   1.000
_cell.angle_alpha   90.00
_cell.angle_beta   90.00
_cell.angle_gamma   90.00
#
_symmetry.space_group_name_H-M   'P 1'
#
loop_
_entity.id
_entity.type
_entity.pdbx_description
1 polymer ?
#
loop_
_entity_poly.entity_id
_entity_poly.type
_entity_poly.pdbx_seq_one_letter_code
_entity_poly.pdbx_strand_id
1 'polypeptide(L)'
;MEDYTFESGNLSFYAIEDRNYPDEVDIVVAHDDYKEEDRITIINGIYIFLDNYLEELNSVTTIDNLTVISKDQAEIDLIPIEKLKDYLIWREKEFLEKYDGIRHNTDNDNYSSLEATLKNGLQLVAIINTTLLDWDSKASHPWILKVEIKYDGSKNNGMPDNDSYEQLNNFEDELMLELKDFDGYLNIGRQTADGERIIFFACKDFRKPSKLLYNLATKHSGKINLNFDIYKDKYWRSFERFRPN
;
A
#
# COMPACT_ATOMS: atom_id res chain seq x y z
N MET A 1 -13.74 -8.73 25.59
CA MET A 1 -15.09 -8.18 25.33
C MET A 1 -16.06 -9.09 26.07
N GLU A 2 -17.13 -8.57 26.69
CA GLU A 2 -17.81 -9.17 27.87
C GLU A 2 -18.11 -10.69 27.81
N ASP A 3 -18.30 -11.29 26.63
CA ASP A 3 -18.61 -12.73 26.47
C ASP A 3 -17.53 -13.57 25.76
N TYR A 4 -16.41 -12.97 25.33
CA TYR A 4 -15.36 -13.65 24.55
C TYR A 4 -13.97 -13.46 25.14
N THR A 5 -13.25 -14.57 25.26
CA THR A 5 -11.82 -14.62 25.61
C THR A 5 -10.99 -14.73 24.33
N PHE A 6 -9.85 -14.04 24.28
CA PHE A 6 -8.93 -14.13 23.15
C PHE A 6 -7.56 -14.47 23.71
N GLU A 7 -7.19 -15.74 23.65
CA GLU A 7 -5.95 -16.26 24.20
C GLU A 7 -5.37 -17.36 23.31
N SER A 8 -4.12 -17.73 23.55
CA SER A 8 -3.45 -18.73 22.72
C SER A 8 -4.16 -20.09 22.64
N GLY A 9 -4.93 -20.44 23.67
CA GLY A 9 -5.62 -21.71 23.77
C GLY A 9 -6.87 -21.85 22.89
N ASN A 10 -7.45 -20.75 22.42
CA ASN A 10 -8.72 -20.73 21.67
C ASN A 10 -8.61 -20.03 20.30
N LEU A 11 -7.37 -19.83 19.85
CA LEU A 11 -7.04 -19.26 18.55
C LEU A 11 -6.11 -20.21 17.81
N SER A 12 -6.35 -20.35 16.51
CA SER A 12 -5.48 -21.10 15.61
C SER A 12 -5.44 -20.41 14.27
N PHE A 13 -4.44 -20.72 13.45
CA PHE A 13 -4.27 -20.07 12.15
C PHE A 13 -3.78 -21.04 11.09
N TYR A 14 -3.89 -20.60 9.84
CA TYR A 14 -3.11 -21.14 8.73
C TYR A 14 -2.75 -19.99 7.78
N ALA A 15 -1.76 -20.23 6.91
CA ALA A 15 -1.39 -19.26 5.88
C ALA A 15 -1.93 -19.70 4.52
N ILE A 16 -2.37 -18.74 3.70
CA ILE A 16 -2.72 -18.96 2.31
C ILE A 16 -1.48 -18.69 1.45
N GLU A 17 -1.07 -19.69 0.66
CA GLU A 17 0.02 -19.56 -0.29
C GLU A 17 -0.51 -19.35 -1.70
N ASP A 18 -0.37 -18.13 -2.23
CA ASP A 18 -0.63 -17.84 -3.65
C ASP A 18 0.67 -17.93 -4.46
N ARG A 19 0.70 -18.82 -5.45
CA ARG A 19 1.86 -19.01 -6.32
C ARG A 19 2.20 -17.78 -7.16
N ASN A 20 1.22 -16.93 -7.46
CA ASN A 20 1.43 -15.69 -8.20
C ASN A 20 1.98 -14.59 -7.29
N TYR A 21 1.75 -14.70 -5.98
CA TYR A 21 2.12 -13.71 -4.98
C TYR A 21 2.83 -14.36 -3.79
N PRO A 22 3.94 -15.08 -4.02
CA PRO A 22 4.57 -15.95 -3.02
C PRO A 22 5.20 -15.20 -1.85
N ASP A 23 5.32 -13.88 -1.91
CA ASP A 23 5.88 -13.03 -0.88
C ASP A 23 4.79 -12.35 -0.02
N GLU A 24 3.51 -12.51 -0.38
CA GLU A 24 2.40 -12.11 0.50
C GLU A 24 2.30 -13.02 1.72
N VAL A 25 1.87 -12.43 2.81
CA VAL A 25 1.61 -13.06 4.10
C VAL A 25 0.12 -12.91 4.34
N ASP A 26 -0.63 -13.87 3.83
CA ASP A 26 -2.08 -13.99 4.02
C ASP A 26 -2.37 -15.01 5.11
N ILE A 27 -2.95 -14.54 6.21
CA ILE A 27 -3.19 -15.32 7.41
C ILE A 27 -4.70 -15.46 7.62
N VAL A 28 -5.13 -16.70 7.81
CA VAL A 28 -6.48 -17.02 8.25
C VAL A 28 -6.43 -17.41 9.72
N VAL A 29 -7.18 -16.71 10.57
CA VAL A 29 -7.31 -17.02 12.00
C VAL A 29 -8.69 -17.59 12.27
N ALA A 30 -8.72 -18.75 12.92
CA ALA A 30 -9.93 -19.37 13.42
C ALA A 30 -10.06 -19.15 14.92
N HIS A 31 -11.26 -18.76 15.36
CA HIS A 31 -11.63 -18.66 16.76
C HIS A 31 -12.57 -19.80 17.14
N ASP A 32 -12.32 -20.48 18.26
CA ASP A 32 -13.09 -21.63 18.74
C ASP A 32 -14.59 -21.33 18.86
N ASP A 33 -14.91 -20.21 19.49
CA ASP A 33 -16.29 -19.76 19.72
C ASP A 33 -16.84 -18.83 18.62
N TYR A 34 -16.29 -18.89 17.39
CA TYR A 34 -16.78 -18.04 16.30
C TYR A 34 -18.27 -18.24 16.06
N LYS A 35 -19.02 -17.12 16.04
CA LYS A 35 -20.42 -17.09 15.62
C LYS A 35 -20.61 -15.93 14.66
N GLU A 36 -21.38 -16.18 13.59
CA GLU A 36 -21.62 -15.17 12.55
C GLU A 36 -22.36 -13.94 13.09
N GLU A 37 -23.24 -14.12 14.08
CA GLU A 37 -23.95 -13.02 14.75
C GLU A 37 -23.01 -12.07 15.52
N ASP A 38 -21.88 -12.58 16.00
CA ASP A 38 -20.87 -11.84 16.78
C ASP A 38 -19.60 -11.54 15.97
N ARG A 39 -19.65 -11.73 14.65
CA ARG A 39 -18.50 -11.62 13.73
C ARG A 39 -17.66 -10.36 13.95
N ILE A 40 -18.29 -9.19 14.07
CA ILE A 40 -17.57 -7.91 14.24
C ILE A 40 -16.80 -7.88 15.56
N THR A 41 -17.43 -8.35 16.65
CA THR A 41 -16.81 -8.42 17.98
C THR A 41 -15.59 -9.34 17.97
N ILE A 42 -15.72 -10.50 17.33
CA ILE A 42 -14.64 -11.50 17.24
C ILE A 42 -13.49 -11.01 16.39
N ILE A 43 -13.78 -10.42 15.23
CA ILE A 43 -12.75 -9.82 14.36
C ILE A 43 -11.97 -8.75 15.12
N ASN A 44 -12.66 -7.82 15.78
CA ASN A 44 -12.00 -6.77 16.54
C ASN A 44 -11.17 -7.33 17.70
N GLY A 45 -11.67 -8.35 18.39
CA GLY A 45 -10.93 -9.01 19.47
C GLY A 45 -9.66 -9.71 18.98
N ILE A 46 -9.70 -10.33 17.80
CA ILE A 46 -8.51 -10.94 17.17
C ILE A 46 -7.49 -9.86 16.77
N TYR A 47 -7.91 -8.76 16.17
CA TYR A 47 -7.00 -7.64 15.87
C TYR A 47 -6.31 -7.14 17.14
N ILE A 48 -7.07 -6.89 18.20
CA ILE A 48 -6.51 -6.46 19.50
C ILE A 48 -5.55 -7.53 20.07
N PHE A 49 -5.89 -8.81 19.96
CA PHE A 49 -5.00 -9.89 20.41
C PHE A 49 -3.68 -9.88 19.63
N LEU A 50 -3.74 -9.81 18.30
CA LEU A 50 -2.55 -9.81 17.44
C LEU A 50 -1.67 -8.58 17.69
N ASP A 51 -2.26 -7.41 17.87
CA ASP A 51 -1.51 -6.19 18.17
C ASP A 51 -0.79 -6.27 19.51
N ASN A 52 -1.39 -6.93 20.51
CA ASN A 52 -0.71 -7.17 21.79
C ASN A 52 0.33 -8.30 21.71
N TYR A 53 0.06 -9.34 20.93
CA TYR A 53 0.88 -10.54 20.85
C TYR A 53 2.12 -10.36 19.96
N LEU A 54 1.95 -9.69 18.82
CA LEU A 54 3.00 -9.42 17.83
C LEU A 54 3.65 -8.04 18.02
N GLU A 55 3.02 -7.15 18.77
CA GLU A 55 3.19 -5.69 18.74
C GLU A 55 2.48 -5.07 17.53
N GLU A 56 1.76 -3.96 17.75
CA GLU A 56 0.93 -3.28 16.76
C GLU A 56 1.67 -3.01 15.45
N LEU A 57 2.89 -2.48 15.53
CA LEU A 57 3.69 -2.19 14.36
C LEU A 57 4.01 -3.45 13.55
N ASN A 58 4.42 -4.55 14.20
CA ASN A 58 4.76 -5.79 13.49
C ASN A 58 3.51 -6.44 12.91
N SER A 59 2.38 -6.43 13.63
CA SER A 59 1.08 -6.90 13.14
C SER A 59 0.75 -6.28 11.78
N VAL A 60 0.82 -4.94 11.70
CA VAL A 60 0.49 -4.18 10.48
C VAL A 60 1.55 -4.32 9.38
N THR A 61 2.83 -4.45 9.73
CA THR A 61 3.91 -4.48 8.71
C THR A 61 4.21 -5.87 8.18
N THR A 62 3.93 -6.94 8.93
CA THR A 62 4.27 -8.31 8.54
C THR A 62 3.12 -9.06 7.87
N ILE A 63 1.90 -8.88 8.36
CA ILE A 63 0.69 -9.49 7.78
C ILE A 63 0.17 -8.58 6.67
N ASP A 64 -0.07 -9.12 5.47
CA ASP A 64 -0.64 -8.37 4.35
C ASP A 64 -2.17 -8.47 4.34
N ASN A 65 -2.69 -9.67 4.59
CA ASN A 65 -4.12 -9.95 4.65
C ASN A 65 -4.44 -10.79 5.89
N LEU A 66 -5.56 -10.48 6.54
CA LEU A 66 -6.06 -11.21 7.68
C LEU A 66 -7.52 -11.57 7.44
N THR A 67 -7.82 -12.86 7.44
CA THR A 67 -9.19 -13.36 7.37
C THR A 67 -9.54 -14.05 8.69
N VAL A 68 -10.73 -13.81 9.21
CA VAL A 68 -11.23 -14.47 10.41
C VAL A 68 -12.38 -15.39 10.02
N ILE A 69 -12.31 -16.64 10.48
CA ILE A 69 -13.29 -17.69 10.17
C ILE A 69 -13.70 -18.46 11.43
N SER A 70 -14.74 -19.28 11.30
CA SER A 70 -15.00 -20.36 12.24
C SER A 70 -14.11 -21.58 11.98
N LYS A 71 -13.94 -22.44 12.99
CA LYS A 71 -13.13 -23.67 12.84
C LYS A 71 -13.67 -24.63 11.77
N ASP A 72 -14.99 -24.70 11.60
CA ASP A 72 -15.63 -25.56 10.62
C ASP A 72 -15.45 -25.09 9.17
N GLN A 73 -15.05 -23.83 8.97
CA GLN A 73 -14.74 -23.26 7.66
C GLN A 73 -13.28 -23.48 7.24
N ALA A 74 -12.43 -24.02 8.12
CA ALA A 74 -11.01 -24.21 7.82
C ALA A 74 -10.84 -25.24 6.69
N GLU A 75 -10.17 -24.83 5.61
CA GLU A 75 -9.91 -25.68 4.44
C GLU A 75 -8.70 -26.61 4.65
N ILE A 76 -7.82 -26.26 5.60
CA ILE A 76 -6.60 -26.99 5.91
C ILE A 76 -6.37 -27.07 7.42
N ASP A 77 -5.40 -27.90 7.81
CA ASP A 77 -5.08 -28.13 9.21
C ASP A 77 -4.67 -26.84 9.94
N LEU A 78 -5.33 -26.59 11.06
CA LEU A 78 -5.10 -25.42 11.90
C LEU A 78 -3.82 -25.58 12.73
N ILE A 79 -3.01 -24.53 12.74
CA ILE A 79 -1.79 -24.40 13.54
C ILE A 79 -2.10 -23.57 14.80
N PRO A 80 -1.60 -23.94 15.99
CA PRO A 80 -1.77 -23.11 17.19
C PRO A 80 -1.23 -21.69 16.98
N ILE A 81 -1.98 -20.67 17.43
CA ILE A 81 -1.61 -19.26 17.23
C ILE A 81 -0.23 -18.89 17.82
N GLU A 82 0.23 -19.64 18.82
CA GLU A 82 1.55 -19.46 19.45
C GLU A 82 2.72 -19.61 18.46
N LYS A 83 2.51 -20.32 17.35
CA LYS A 83 3.52 -20.51 16.30
C LYS A 83 3.51 -19.39 15.26
N LEU A 84 2.53 -18.48 15.30
CA LEU A 84 2.39 -17.41 14.31
C LEU A 84 3.63 -16.51 14.31
N LYS A 85 4.14 -16.14 15.49
CA LYS A 85 5.32 -15.27 15.59
C LYS A 85 6.55 -15.90 14.93
N ASP A 86 6.81 -17.17 15.19
CA ASP A 86 7.93 -17.90 14.58
C ASP A 86 7.77 -18.02 13.06
N TYR A 87 6.54 -18.27 12.59
CA TYR A 87 6.21 -18.29 11.17
C TYR A 87 6.51 -16.93 10.50
N LEU A 88 6.05 -15.82 11.08
CA LEU A 88 6.27 -14.49 10.55
C LEU A 88 7.77 -14.12 10.51
N ILE A 89 8.54 -14.46 11.55
CA ILE A 89 10.00 -14.27 11.58
C ILE A 89 10.68 -15.06 10.46
N TRP A 90 10.24 -16.30 10.20
CA TRP A 90 10.77 -17.10 9.12
C TRP A 90 10.46 -16.49 7.74
N ARG A 91 9.22 -16.03 7.52
CA ARG A 91 8.82 -15.33 6.29
C ARG A 91 9.61 -14.05 6.05
N GLU A 92 9.87 -13.28 7.10
CA GLU A 92 10.70 -12.07 7.00
C GLU A 92 12.14 -12.41 6.60
N LYS A 93 12.73 -13.48 7.13
CA LYS A 93 14.07 -13.92 6.73
C LYS A 93 14.13 -14.31 5.25
N GLU A 94 13.18 -15.10 4.76
CA GLU A 94 13.10 -15.45 3.34
C GLU A 94 13.00 -14.20 2.45
N PHE A 95 12.16 -13.24 2.86
CA PHE A 95 11.98 -11.99 2.15
C PHE A 95 13.27 -11.17 2.10
N LEU A 96 13.97 -11.02 3.23
CA LEU A 96 15.25 -10.32 3.30
C LEU A 96 16.32 -11.02 2.46
N GLU A 97 16.43 -12.35 2.51
CA GLU A 97 17.38 -13.09 1.68
C GLU A 97 17.16 -12.87 0.17
N LYS A 98 15.90 -12.73 -0.25
CA LYS A 98 15.54 -12.52 -1.65
C LYS A 98 15.70 -11.07 -2.12
N TYR A 99 15.43 -10.10 -1.24
CA TYR A 99 15.27 -8.70 -1.64
C TYR A 99 16.23 -7.70 -0.99
N ASP A 100 17.04 -8.12 -0.01
CA ASP A 100 18.04 -7.22 0.57
C ASP A 100 19.03 -6.76 -0.50
N GLY A 101 19.35 -5.46 -0.45
CA GLY A 101 20.21 -4.83 -1.46
C GLY A 101 19.60 -4.64 -2.86
N ILE A 102 18.39 -5.11 -3.16
CA ILE A 102 17.75 -4.88 -4.46
C ILE A 102 17.51 -3.38 -4.67
N ARG A 103 17.94 -2.88 -5.83
CA ARG A 103 17.78 -1.48 -6.24
C ARG A 103 17.38 -1.43 -7.70
N HIS A 104 16.62 -0.40 -8.06
CA HIS A 104 16.31 -0.07 -9.44
C HIS A 104 16.84 1.33 -9.72
N ASN A 105 17.46 1.53 -10.89
CA ASN A 105 17.86 2.86 -11.35
C ASN A 105 16.82 3.32 -12.39
N THR A 106 16.22 4.47 -12.13
CA THR A 106 15.14 5.04 -12.95
C THR A 106 15.61 5.94 -14.09
N ASP A 107 16.92 6.22 -14.22
CA ASP A 107 17.50 7.17 -15.19
C ASP A 107 17.13 6.88 -16.65
N ASN A 108 16.96 5.61 -17.02
CA ASN A 108 16.67 5.18 -18.40
C ASN A 108 15.33 4.45 -18.52
N ASP A 109 14.42 4.67 -17.56
CA ASP A 109 13.10 4.06 -17.61
C ASP A 109 12.23 4.66 -18.72
N ASN A 110 11.35 3.83 -19.27
CA ASN A 110 10.37 4.24 -20.27
C ASN A 110 9.09 4.70 -19.59
N TYR A 111 8.54 5.81 -20.08
CA TYR A 111 7.28 6.36 -19.62
C TYR A 111 6.25 6.35 -20.75
N SER A 112 5.02 5.97 -20.43
CA SER A 112 3.88 6.04 -21.33
C SER A 112 2.91 7.12 -20.91
N SER A 113 2.40 7.88 -21.89
CA SER A 113 1.31 8.84 -21.70
C SER A 113 -0.01 8.17 -22.07
N LEU A 114 -0.97 8.21 -21.17
CA LEU A 114 -2.31 7.63 -21.32
C LEU A 114 -3.34 8.74 -21.22
N GLU A 115 -4.33 8.71 -22.10
CA GLU A 115 -5.45 9.65 -22.12
C GLU A 115 -6.77 8.90 -22.03
N ALA A 116 -7.70 9.42 -21.23
CA ALA A 116 -9.04 8.87 -21.10
C ALA A 116 -10.08 9.97 -20.87
N THR A 117 -11.36 9.60 -21.04
CA THR A 117 -12.49 10.44 -20.63
C THR A 117 -13.18 9.79 -19.44
N LEU A 118 -13.30 10.54 -18.34
CA LEU A 118 -14.00 10.13 -17.13
C LEU A 118 -15.51 9.99 -17.39
N LYS A 119 -16.21 9.29 -16.47
CA LYS A 119 -17.67 9.13 -16.55
C LYS A 119 -18.44 10.46 -16.53
N ASN A 120 -17.87 11.49 -15.89
CA ASN A 120 -18.42 12.85 -15.87
C ASN A 120 -18.09 13.66 -17.14
N GLY A 121 -17.41 13.07 -18.12
CA GLY A 121 -17.03 13.70 -19.38
C GLY A 121 -15.72 14.50 -19.34
N LEU A 122 -15.06 14.61 -18.18
CA LEU A 122 -13.79 15.32 -18.06
C LEU A 122 -12.61 14.49 -18.58
N GLN A 123 -11.55 15.17 -18.97
CA GLN A 123 -10.34 14.52 -19.47
C GLN A 123 -9.46 14.03 -18.31
N LEU A 124 -8.73 12.95 -18.58
CA LEU A 124 -7.73 12.38 -17.70
C LEU A 124 -6.45 12.18 -18.50
N VAL A 125 -5.34 12.63 -17.95
CA VAL A 125 -3.99 12.38 -18.47
C VAL A 125 -3.18 11.68 -17.40
N ALA A 126 -2.55 10.55 -17.74
CA ALA A 126 -1.62 9.85 -16.87
C ALA A 126 -0.27 9.65 -17.55
N ILE A 127 0.80 9.80 -16.79
CA ILE A 127 2.18 9.52 -17.22
C ILE A 127 2.72 8.46 -16.27
N ILE A 128 3.01 7.28 -16.80
CA ILE A 128 3.31 6.09 -16.02
C ILE A 128 4.65 5.50 -16.44
N ASN A 129 5.49 5.15 -15.47
CA ASN A 129 6.74 4.43 -15.68
C ASN A 129 6.44 2.96 -16.00
N THR A 130 6.40 2.62 -17.29
CA THR A 130 6.09 1.26 -17.74
C THR A 130 7.22 0.28 -17.48
N THR A 131 8.48 0.74 -17.43
CA THR A 131 9.60 -0.12 -17.04
C THR A 131 9.42 -0.64 -15.61
N LEU A 132 9.01 0.23 -14.69
CA LEU A 132 8.71 -0.19 -13.31
C LEU A 132 7.49 -1.11 -13.23
N LEU A 133 6.43 -0.83 -13.99
CA LEU A 133 5.27 -1.73 -13.99
C LEU A 133 5.63 -3.16 -14.41
N ASP A 134 6.66 -3.34 -15.23
CA ASP A 134 7.13 -4.67 -15.65
C ASP A 134 8.29 -5.20 -14.81
N TRP A 135 8.72 -4.48 -13.78
CA TRP A 135 9.83 -4.89 -12.91
C TRP A 135 9.44 -6.07 -12.01
N ASP A 136 10.21 -7.15 -11.99
CA ASP A 136 9.85 -8.36 -11.24
C ASP A 136 9.97 -8.23 -9.71
N SER A 137 10.79 -7.29 -9.22
CA SER A 137 11.08 -7.16 -7.80
C SER A 137 10.15 -6.19 -7.05
N LYS A 138 8.89 -6.03 -7.50
CA LYS A 138 7.91 -5.10 -6.89
C LYS A 138 7.75 -5.30 -5.38
N ALA A 139 7.74 -6.56 -4.94
CA ALA A 139 7.59 -6.93 -3.53
C ALA A 139 8.64 -6.28 -2.62
N SER A 140 9.82 -5.94 -3.15
CA SER A 140 10.87 -5.22 -2.40
C SER A 140 10.51 -3.78 -2.02
N HIS A 141 9.46 -3.21 -2.62
CA HIS A 141 8.97 -1.84 -2.39
C HIS A 141 7.45 -1.89 -2.17
N PRO A 142 6.99 -2.50 -1.06
CA PRO A 142 5.60 -2.89 -0.90
C PRO A 142 4.67 -1.74 -0.48
N TRP A 143 5.22 -0.58 -0.14
CA TRP A 143 4.46 0.57 0.33
C TRP A 143 4.20 1.53 -0.82
N ILE A 144 2.94 1.90 -1.04
CA ILE A 144 2.57 2.90 -2.01
C ILE A 144 2.28 4.21 -1.30
N LEU A 145 3.05 5.24 -1.65
CA LEU A 145 2.73 6.61 -1.33
C LEU A 145 1.88 7.18 -2.46
N LYS A 146 0.69 7.66 -2.10
CA LYS A 146 -0.22 8.40 -2.97
C LYS A 146 -0.28 9.84 -2.50
N VAL A 147 0.14 10.77 -3.34
CA VAL A 147 0.12 12.21 -3.05
C VAL A 147 -0.92 12.90 -3.89
N GLU A 148 -1.88 13.55 -3.26
CA GLU A 148 -3.03 14.19 -3.89
C GLU A 148 -2.94 15.71 -3.77
N ILE A 149 -3.00 16.41 -4.91
CA ILE A 149 -2.89 17.86 -4.96
C ILE A 149 -4.09 18.42 -5.70
N LYS A 150 -4.93 19.21 -4.99
CA LYS A 150 -6.10 19.85 -5.59
C LYS A 150 -5.75 21.21 -6.19
N TYR A 151 -6.40 21.55 -7.31
CA TYR A 151 -6.32 22.84 -7.99
C TYR A 151 -7.68 23.20 -8.62
N ASP A 152 -7.86 24.44 -9.07
CA ASP A 152 -9.08 24.85 -9.78
C ASP A 152 -9.02 24.44 -11.25
N GLY A 153 -9.67 23.33 -11.59
CA GLY A 153 -9.83 22.86 -12.97
C GLY A 153 -11.14 23.28 -13.64
N SER A 154 -11.98 24.08 -12.97
CA SER A 154 -13.37 24.35 -13.40
C SER A 154 -13.49 25.04 -14.76
N LYS A 155 -12.47 25.82 -15.14
CA LYS A 155 -12.43 26.57 -16.40
C LYS A 155 -11.63 25.90 -17.51
N ASN A 156 -11.04 24.73 -17.24
CA ASN A 156 -10.14 24.07 -18.17
C ASN A 156 -10.38 22.55 -18.23
N ASN A 157 -11.65 22.12 -18.29
CA ASN A 157 -12.07 20.71 -18.41
C ASN A 157 -11.43 19.78 -17.35
N GLY A 158 -11.26 20.27 -16.13
CA GLY A 158 -10.64 19.52 -15.04
C GLY A 158 -9.11 19.53 -15.05
N MET A 159 -8.47 20.19 -16.02
CA MET A 159 -7.01 20.37 -16.10
C MET A 159 -6.55 21.66 -15.43
N PRO A 160 -5.29 21.76 -14.96
CA PRO A 160 -4.79 22.99 -14.35
C PRO A 160 -4.61 24.09 -15.40
N ASP A 161 -4.67 25.36 -14.98
CA ASP A 161 -4.12 26.46 -15.76
C ASP A 161 -2.59 26.49 -15.71
N ASN A 162 -1.96 27.42 -16.42
CA ASN A 162 -0.49 27.47 -16.52
C ASN A 162 0.18 27.71 -15.15
N ASP A 163 -0.37 28.60 -14.34
CA ASP A 163 0.19 28.95 -13.03
C ASP A 163 0.09 27.76 -12.07
N SER A 164 -1.08 27.10 -12.02
CA SER A 164 -1.28 25.89 -11.24
C SER A 164 -0.38 24.76 -11.75
N TYR A 165 -0.23 24.60 -13.08
CA TYR A 165 0.62 23.58 -13.67
C TYR A 165 2.09 23.74 -13.26
N GLU A 166 2.60 24.97 -13.25
CA GLU A 166 3.96 25.26 -12.79
C GLU A 166 4.13 24.95 -11.30
N GLN A 167 3.17 25.34 -10.46
CA GLN A 167 3.19 25.02 -9.02
C GLN A 167 3.21 23.51 -8.77
N LEU A 168 2.40 22.74 -9.52
CA LEU A 168 2.35 21.29 -9.43
C LEU A 168 3.69 20.65 -9.81
N ASN A 169 4.34 21.13 -10.87
CA ASN A 169 5.64 20.61 -11.29
C ASN A 169 6.72 20.93 -10.26
N ASN A 170 6.77 22.16 -9.75
CA ASN A 170 7.75 22.55 -8.73
C ASN A 170 7.63 21.71 -7.46
N PHE A 171 6.40 21.35 -7.07
CA PHE A 171 6.17 20.46 -5.93
C PHE A 171 6.59 19.02 -6.22
N GLU A 172 6.31 18.51 -7.43
CA GLU A 172 6.77 17.18 -7.85
C GLU A 172 8.30 17.10 -7.91
N ASP A 173 8.97 18.14 -8.38
CA ASP A 173 10.44 18.25 -8.36
C ASP A 173 10.99 18.23 -6.91
N GLU A 174 10.33 18.93 -5.98
CA GLU A 174 10.69 18.89 -4.55
C GLU A 174 10.56 17.47 -3.98
N LEU A 175 9.52 16.72 -4.36
CA LEU A 175 9.39 15.31 -3.98
C LEU A 175 10.51 14.45 -4.56
N MET A 176 10.83 14.59 -5.85
CA MET A 176 11.86 13.80 -6.53
C MET A 176 13.27 14.05 -5.97
N LEU A 177 13.53 15.26 -5.46
CA LEU A 177 14.80 15.58 -4.80
C LEU A 177 14.98 14.87 -3.46
N GLU A 178 13.90 14.63 -2.72
CA GLU A 178 13.92 14.01 -1.39
C GLU A 178 13.71 12.49 -1.44
N LEU A 179 12.89 12.02 -2.39
CA LEU A 179 12.50 10.62 -2.59
C LEU A 179 13.25 10.02 -3.77
N LYS A 180 14.52 9.68 -3.55
CA LYS A 180 15.42 9.16 -4.58
C LYS A 180 15.33 7.64 -4.71
N ASP A 181 15.52 7.16 -5.93
CA ASP A 181 15.49 5.72 -6.27
C ASP A 181 16.56 4.91 -5.54
N PHE A 182 17.79 5.45 -5.39
CA PHE A 182 18.86 4.78 -4.67
C PHE A 182 18.57 4.60 -3.17
N ASP A 183 17.70 5.43 -2.61
CA ASP A 183 17.21 5.30 -1.24
C ASP A 183 15.97 4.37 -1.14
N GLY A 184 15.47 3.85 -2.26
CA GLY A 184 14.32 2.94 -2.30
C GLY A 184 12.97 3.62 -2.48
N TYR A 185 12.93 4.75 -3.19
CA TYR A 185 11.69 5.45 -3.54
C TYR A 185 11.58 5.59 -5.06
N LEU A 186 10.64 4.87 -5.67
CA LEU A 186 10.50 4.75 -7.11
C LEU A 186 9.26 5.49 -7.57
N ASN A 187 9.40 6.49 -8.45
CA ASN A 187 8.27 7.21 -9.02
C ASN A 187 7.57 6.33 -10.07
N ILE A 188 6.38 5.83 -9.71
CA ILE A 188 5.54 5.01 -10.60
C ILE A 188 4.87 5.88 -11.66
N GLY A 189 4.57 7.13 -11.33
CA GLY A 189 4.01 8.10 -12.26
C GLY A 189 2.99 9.01 -11.61
N ARG A 190 2.24 9.71 -12.46
CA ARG A 190 1.21 10.66 -12.05
C ARG A 190 -0.04 10.57 -12.91
N GLN A 191 -1.15 11.02 -12.35
CA GLN A 191 -2.43 11.18 -13.02
C GLN A 191 -2.96 12.59 -12.74
N THR A 192 -3.47 13.27 -13.76
CA THR A 192 -4.07 14.61 -13.66
C THR A 192 -5.46 14.57 -14.27
N ALA A 193 -6.48 14.86 -13.47
CA ALA A 193 -7.88 14.90 -13.90
C ALA A 193 -8.75 15.59 -12.84
N ASP A 194 -9.89 16.14 -13.25
CA ASP A 194 -10.98 16.58 -12.36
C ASP A 194 -10.53 17.50 -11.20
N GLY A 195 -9.66 18.48 -11.48
CA GLY A 195 -9.17 19.42 -10.46
C GLY A 195 -8.15 18.82 -9.49
N GLU A 196 -7.54 17.69 -9.85
CA GLU A 196 -6.55 17.00 -9.02
C GLU A 196 -5.37 16.48 -9.83
N ARG A 197 -4.19 16.47 -9.19
CA ARG A 197 -3.02 15.69 -9.60
C ARG A 197 -2.71 14.68 -8.50
N ILE A 198 -2.56 13.42 -8.88
CA ILE A 198 -2.16 12.33 -8.00
C ILE A 198 -0.79 11.84 -8.45
N ILE A 199 0.18 11.77 -7.54
CA ILE A 199 1.54 11.26 -7.78
C ILE A 199 1.72 9.98 -6.96
N PHE A 200 2.33 8.97 -7.57
CA PHE A 200 2.50 7.65 -6.96
C PHE A 200 3.98 7.28 -6.85
N PHE A 201 4.38 6.86 -5.64
CA PHE A 201 5.69 6.25 -5.41
C PHE A 201 5.53 4.86 -4.82
N ALA A 202 6.37 3.93 -5.26
CA ALA A 202 6.61 2.67 -4.57
C ALA A 202 7.84 2.81 -3.66
N CYS A 203 7.68 2.43 -2.40
CA CYS A 203 8.60 2.73 -1.32
C CYS A 203 9.01 1.44 -0.60
N LYS A 204 10.29 1.31 -0.24
CA LYS A 204 10.77 0.23 0.64
C LYS A 204 10.20 0.32 2.06
N ASP A 205 10.05 1.55 2.55
CA ASP A 205 9.55 1.86 3.88
C ASP A 205 8.64 3.10 3.83
N PHE A 206 7.72 3.20 4.79
CA PHE A 206 6.72 4.27 4.86
C PHE A 206 7.12 5.45 5.75
N ARG A 207 8.14 5.33 6.60
CA ARG A 207 8.42 6.33 7.65
C ARG A 207 9.01 7.62 7.10
N LYS A 208 9.99 7.53 6.20
CA LYS A 208 10.56 8.71 5.53
C LYS A 208 9.50 9.45 4.70
N PRO A 209 8.75 8.81 3.79
CA PRO A 209 7.73 9.51 3.01
C PRO A 209 6.63 10.10 3.89
N SER A 210 6.17 9.39 4.94
CA SER A 210 5.19 9.92 5.89
C SER A 210 5.65 11.23 6.55
N LYS A 211 6.88 11.25 7.09
CA LYS A 211 7.44 12.45 7.73
C LYS A 211 7.68 13.59 6.74
N LEU A 212 8.17 13.27 5.54
CA LEU A 212 8.41 14.26 4.49
C LEU A 212 7.10 14.94 4.10
N LEU A 213 6.06 14.17 3.79
CA LEU A 213 4.79 14.71 3.32
C LEU A 213 4.05 15.48 4.41
N TYR A 214 4.15 15.07 5.67
CA TYR A 214 3.65 15.87 6.80
C TYR A 214 4.32 17.26 6.86
N ASN A 215 5.65 17.31 6.69
CA ASN A 215 6.39 18.57 6.69
C ASN A 215 6.05 19.43 5.47
N LEU A 216 5.93 18.83 4.29
CA LEU A 216 5.55 19.53 3.07
C LEU A 216 4.12 20.07 3.13
N ALA A 217 3.15 19.30 3.64
CA ALA A 217 1.79 19.73 3.87
C ALA A 217 1.74 20.95 4.80
N THR A 218 2.54 20.92 5.87
CA THR A 218 2.65 22.05 6.80
C THR A 218 3.30 23.27 6.13
N LYS A 219 4.40 23.08 5.39
CA LYS A 219 5.15 24.15 4.71
C LYS A 219 4.34 24.85 3.62
N HIS A 220 3.52 24.10 2.90
CA HIS A 220 2.70 24.60 1.79
C HIS A 220 1.26 24.92 2.18
N SER A 221 0.95 24.88 3.48
CA SER A 221 -0.38 25.20 4.00
C SER A 221 -0.85 26.59 3.53
N GLY A 222 -2.04 26.63 2.93
CA GLY A 222 -2.64 27.83 2.35
C GLY A 222 -2.16 28.20 0.94
N LYS A 223 -1.17 27.48 0.38
CA LYS A 223 -0.73 27.62 -1.02
C LYS A 223 -1.20 26.46 -1.88
N ILE A 224 -1.04 25.24 -1.36
CA ILE A 224 -1.39 24.01 -2.05
C ILE A 224 -2.33 23.23 -1.13
N ASN A 225 -3.42 22.71 -1.71
CA ASN A 225 -4.29 21.79 -1.02
C ASN A 225 -3.76 20.35 -1.24
N LEU A 226 -2.99 19.89 -0.26
CA LEU A 226 -2.24 18.62 -0.29
C LEU A 226 -2.85 17.61 0.69
N ASN A 227 -3.20 16.44 0.17
CA ASN A 227 -3.49 15.24 0.94
C ASN A 227 -2.52 14.13 0.55
N PHE A 228 -2.32 13.15 1.42
CA PHE A 228 -1.54 11.97 1.08
C PHE A 228 -1.99 10.76 1.89
N ASP A 229 -1.85 9.59 1.27
CA ASP A 229 -2.09 8.30 1.88
C ASP A 229 -0.88 7.40 1.66
N ILE A 230 -0.61 6.52 2.62
CA ILE A 230 0.35 5.43 2.46
C ILE A 230 -0.33 4.13 2.80
N TYR A 231 -0.25 3.17 1.89
CA TYR A 231 -0.87 1.86 2.05
C TYR A 231 0.04 0.77 1.50
N LYS A 232 -0.22 -0.47 1.90
CA LYS A 232 0.54 -1.63 1.43
C LYS A 232 -0.12 -2.19 0.18
N ASP A 233 0.66 -2.40 -0.86
CA ASP A 233 0.27 -3.08 -2.10
C ASP A 233 1.52 -3.76 -2.63
N LYS A 234 1.86 -4.93 -2.07
CA LYS A 234 3.16 -5.58 -2.25
C LYS A 234 3.53 -5.84 -3.71
N TYR A 235 2.53 -6.12 -4.55
CA TYR A 235 2.72 -6.40 -5.98
C TYR A 235 2.21 -5.29 -6.90
N TRP A 236 1.90 -4.12 -6.35
CA TRP A 236 1.47 -2.94 -7.12
C TRP A 236 0.21 -3.19 -7.97
N ARG A 237 -0.71 -4.01 -7.47
CA ARG A 237 -1.94 -4.41 -8.19
C ARG A 237 -2.83 -3.21 -8.50
N SER A 238 -2.77 -2.16 -7.69
CA SER A 238 -3.47 -0.89 -7.91
C SER A 238 -3.15 -0.25 -9.27
N PHE A 239 -2.00 -0.59 -9.86
CA PHE A 239 -1.50 0.00 -11.10
C PHE A 239 -1.78 -0.85 -12.34
N GLU A 240 -2.33 -2.06 -12.21
CA GLU A 240 -2.68 -2.91 -13.36
C GLU A 240 -3.67 -2.24 -14.31
N ARG A 241 -4.49 -1.31 -13.80
CA ARG A 241 -5.38 -0.47 -14.62
C ARG A 241 -4.67 0.42 -15.66
N PHE A 242 -3.36 0.62 -15.51
CA PHE A 242 -2.54 1.42 -16.42
C PHE A 242 -1.81 0.56 -17.47
N ARG A 243 -1.92 -0.77 -17.39
CA ARG A 243 -1.39 -1.64 -18.43
C ARG A 243 -2.30 -1.60 -19.66
N PRO A 244 -1.72 -1.48 -20.88
CA PRO A 244 -2.46 -1.74 -22.10
C PRO A 244 -2.98 -3.19 -22.08
N ASN A 245 -4.25 -3.39 -22.43
CA ASN A 245 -4.79 -4.73 -22.73
C ASN A 245 -4.15 -5.31 -23.99
#